data_AF-A0A3G2USX4-F1
#
_entry.id   AF-A0A3G2USX4-F1
#
_cell.length_a   1.000
_cell.length_b   1.000
_cell.length_c   1.000
_cell.angle_alpha   90.00
_cell.angle_beta   90.00
_cell.angle_gamma   90.00
#
_symmetry.space_group_name_H-M   'P 1'
#
loop_
_entity.id
_entity.type
_entity.pdbx_description
1 polymer ?
#
loop_
_entity_poly.entity_id
_entity_poly.type
_entity_poly.pdbx_seq_one_letter_code
_entity_poly.pdbx_strand_id
1 'polypeptide(L)'
;MLSRSFSNSSPQEPAASIAMLHVAKLSTDGREALCVVHGLASRDATVRTSLPLQLGQSVRLTLRSGCDLDATVVASHTPKIYLMFKQAIPLPKLLAEQRRGNHTLESVRFAATGSAILYRDGQPLSCQLVDISLFGARIRLEESNVAADEALQIHIPDLLIQEATIRWKEDGDAGLSFRHSLGYNQLERWLDIQHDRAVMRRQQVR
;
A
#
# COMPACT_ATOMS: atom_id res chain seq x y z
N MET A 1 11.25 48.99 33.13
CA MET A 1 10.16 49.22 32.15
C MET A 1 10.59 48.61 30.82
N LEU A 2 9.67 47.93 30.14
CA LEU A 2 9.76 47.26 28.83
C LEU A 2 10.29 45.80 28.82
N SER A 3 9.36 44.88 29.11
CA SER A 3 9.41 43.49 28.65
C SER A 3 9.13 43.44 27.14
N ARG A 4 9.87 42.60 26.41
CA ARG A 4 9.60 42.28 25.00
C ARG A 4 8.63 41.10 24.95
N SER A 5 7.40 41.40 24.56
CA SER A 5 6.36 40.42 24.27
C SER A 5 6.77 39.58 23.06
N PHE A 6 6.84 38.27 23.24
CA PHE A 6 6.88 37.30 22.16
C PHE A 6 5.56 37.36 21.40
N SER A 7 5.61 37.64 20.10
CA SER A 7 4.41 37.67 19.26
C SER A 7 3.86 36.25 19.12
N ASN A 8 2.66 36.08 19.64
CA ASN A 8 1.81 34.91 19.47
C ASN A 8 1.45 34.78 17.98
N SER A 9 2.12 33.90 17.25
CA SER A 9 1.72 33.54 15.89
C SER A 9 0.47 32.66 15.98
N SER A 10 -0.68 33.27 15.70
CA SER A 10 -1.96 32.60 15.52
C SER A 10 -1.84 31.42 14.53
N PRO A 11 -2.61 30.34 14.73
CA PRO A 11 -2.62 29.22 13.80
C PRO A 11 -3.07 29.71 12.42
N GLN A 12 -2.20 29.49 11.44
CA GLN A 12 -2.47 29.66 10.02
C GLN A 12 -3.80 28.97 9.67
N GLU A 13 -4.66 29.65 8.92
CA GLU A 13 -5.95 29.09 8.46
C GLU A 13 -5.72 27.66 7.96
N PRO A 14 -6.58 26.68 8.33
CA PRO A 14 -6.45 25.32 7.84
C PRO A 14 -6.53 25.37 6.32
N ALA A 15 -5.45 24.98 5.65
CA ALA A 15 -5.47 24.75 4.22
C ALA A 15 -6.67 23.84 3.91
N ALA A 16 -7.42 24.14 2.85
CA ALA A 16 -8.62 23.39 2.49
C ALA A 16 -8.32 21.88 2.46
N SER A 17 -8.76 21.17 3.50
CA SER A 17 -8.53 19.75 3.72
C SER A 17 -9.80 19.00 3.40
N ILE A 18 -9.71 17.93 2.61
CA ILE A 18 -10.86 17.11 2.28
C ILE A 18 -10.79 15.82 3.09
N ALA A 19 -11.88 15.51 3.79
CA ALA A 19 -12.05 14.23 4.43
C ALA A 19 -12.13 13.15 3.36
N MET A 20 -11.22 12.19 3.43
CA MET A 20 -11.10 11.09 2.48
C MET A 20 -10.84 9.84 3.30
N LEU A 21 -11.47 8.70 2.96
CA LEU A 21 -11.18 7.40 3.56
C LEU A 21 -10.70 6.47 2.46
N HIS A 22 -9.40 6.52 2.19
CA HIS A 22 -8.81 5.68 1.15
C HIS A 22 -7.62 4.91 1.70
N VAL A 23 -7.59 3.63 1.32
CA VAL A 23 -6.44 2.77 1.56
C VAL A 23 -5.32 3.21 0.62
N ALA A 24 -4.17 3.47 1.21
CA ALA A 24 -2.93 3.84 0.56
C ALA A 24 -1.80 2.96 1.11
N LYS A 25 -0.59 3.14 0.57
CA LYS A 25 0.62 2.51 1.07
C LYS A 25 1.51 3.58 1.69
N LEU A 26 2.05 3.29 2.86
CA LEU A 26 3.05 4.12 3.51
C LEU A 26 4.36 3.34 3.56
N SER A 27 5.46 3.99 3.21
CA SER A 27 6.78 3.38 3.18
C SER A 27 7.81 4.23 3.91
N THR A 28 8.70 3.56 4.63
CA THR A 28 9.82 4.16 5.38
C THR A 28 10.90 3.11 5.65
N ASP A 29 12.18 3.48 5.60
CA ASP A 29 13.32 2.63 6.01
C ASP A 29 13.23 1.15 5.60
N GLY A 30 12.78 0.88 4.36
CA GLY A 30 12.66 -0.47 3.82
C GLY A 30 11.48 -1.31 4.34
N ARG A 31 10.55 -0.69 5.06
CA ARG A 31 9.25 -1.26 5.46
C ARG A 31 8.13 -0.55 4.69
N GLU A 32 7.14 -1.34 4.29
CA GLU A 32 5.90 -0.86 3.68
C GLU A 32 4.73 -1.38 4.51
N ALA A 33 3.68 -0.58 4.64
CA ALA A 33 2.43 -1.03 5.24
C ALA A 33 1.24 -0.38 4.54
N LEU A 34 0.07 -0.99 4.72
CA LEU A 34 -1.18 -0.32 4.46
C LEU A 34 -1.33 0.89 5.41
N CYS A 35 -1.95 1.94 4.89
CA CYS A 35 -2.45 3.04 5.70
C CYS A 35 -3.80 3.50 5.21
N VAL A 36 -4.58 4.11 6.09
CA VAL A 36 -5.82 4.80 5.73
C VAL A 36 -5.57 6.30 5.77
N VAL A 37 -5.67 6.95 4.62
CA VAL A 37 -5.72 8.42 4.56
C VAL A 37 -7.09 8.83 5.09
N HIS A 38 -7.10 9.73 6.07
CA HIS A 38 -8.30 10.32 6.70
C HIS A 38 -8.58 11.75 6.23
N GLY A 39 -7.52 12.48 5.90
CA GLY A 39 -7.59 13.86 5.41
C GLY A 39 -6.42 14.13 4.49
N LEU A 40 -6.68 14.89 3.43
CA LEU A 40 -5.66 15.28 2.46
C LEU A 40 -5.85 16.76 2.10
N ALA A 41 -4.75 17.52 2.20
CA ALA A 41 -4.67 18.91 1.79
C ALA A 41 -3.47 19.12 0.85
N SER A 42 -3.29 20.34 0.33
CA SER A 42 -2.20 20.63 -0.61
C SER A 42 -0.79 20.45 0.00
N ARG A 43 -0.64 20.49 1.33
CA ARG A 43 0.67 20.39 1.99
C ARG A 43 0.76 19.31 3.04
N ASP A 44 -0.35 18.68 3.41
CA ASP A 44 -0.37 17.71 4.50
C ASP A 44 -1.37 16.59 4.24
N ALA A 45 -1.19 15.53 5.02
CA ALA A 45 -2.15 14.44 5.13
C ALA A 45 -2.26 13.98 6.58
N THR A 46 -3.47 13.57 6.95
CA THR A 46 -3.71 12.80 8.18
C THR A 46 -3.92 11.35 7.80
N VAL A 47 -3.14 10.44 8.38
CA VAL A 47 -3.20 9.01 8.09
C VAL A 47 -3.31 8.17 9.35
N ARG A 48 -3.73 6.92 9.21
CA ARG A 48 -3.63 5.87 10.23
C ARG A 48 -2.86 4.69 9.65
N THR A 49 -1.89 4.14 10.39
CA THR A 49 -1.06 3.00 9.97
C THR A 49 -0.60 2.21 11.20
N SER A 50 -0.20 0.96 10.99
CA SER A 50 0.47 0.13 12.00
C SER A 50 1.97 0.42 12.14
N LEU A 51 2.56 1.19 11.21
CA LEU A 51 3.99 1.51 11.27
C LEU A 51 4.33 2.32 12.53
N PRO A 52 5.37 1.93 13.29
CA PRO A 52 5.82 2.66 14.47
C PRO A 52 6.66 3.88 14.05
N LEU A 53 6.00 4.91 13.52
CA LEU A 53 6.67 6.10 13.01
C LEU A 53 7.10 7.07 14.10
N GLN A 54 8.23 7.73 13.87
CA GLN A 54 8.79 8.75 14.77
C GLN A 54 8.62 10.17 14.20
N LEU A 55 8.55 11.15 15.10
CA LEU A 55 8.55 12.57 14.72
C LEU A 55 9.82 12.91 13.92
N GLY A 56 9.66 13.63 12.80
CA GLY A 56 10.76 13.99 11.90
C GLY A 56 11.17 12.89 10.92
N GLN A 57 10.58 11.69 11.01
CA GLN A 57 10.90 10.60 10.09
C GLN A 57 10.41 10.91 8.67
N SER A 58 11.27 10.66 7.68
CA SER A 58 10.90 10.71 6.27
C SER A 58 10.09 9.49 5.87
N VAL A 59 8.98 9.72 5.18
CA VAL A 59 8.08 8.67 4.70
C VAL A 59 7.64 9.00 3.27
N ARG A 60 7.14 7.98 2.57
CA ARG A 60 6.47 8.16 1.28
C ARG A 60 5.07 7.56 1.33
N LEU A 61 4.08 8.38 0.98
CA LEU A 61 2.68 8.01 0.85
C LEU A 61 2.38 7.74 -0.62
N THR A 62 2.14 6.47 -0.97
CA THR A 62 1.70 6.05 -2.29
C THR A 62 0.18 5.94 -2.30
N LEU A 63 -0.48 6.74 -3.12
CA LEU A 63 -1.93 6.71 -3.27
C LEU A 63 -2.37 5.63 -4.25
N ARG A 64 -3.67 5.36 -4.30
CA ARG A 64 -4.25 4.33 -5.19
C ARG A 64 -3.90 4.55 -6.67
N SER A 65 -3.79 5.81 -7.10
CA SER A 65 -3.37 6.17 -8.46
C SER A 65 -1.91 5.86 -8.81
N GLY A 66 -1.12 5.33 -7.86
CA GLY A 66 0.33 5.20 -8.00
C GLY A 66 1.10 6.51 -7.77
N CYS A 67 0.41 7.60 -7.41
CA CYS A 67 1.06 8.86 -7.08
C CYS A 67 1.81 8.73 -5.74
N ASP A 68 3.13 8.94 -5.79
CA ASP A 68 4.01 8.94 -4.63
C ASP A 68 4.19 10.37 -4.10
N LEU A 69 3.93 10.54 -2.80
CA LEU A 69 4.08 11.80 -2.09
C LEU A 69 5.12 11.65 -0.99
N ASP A 70 6.29 12.28 -1.17
CA ASP A 70 7.31 12.34 -0.15
C ASP A 70 6.89 13.30 0.98
N ALA A 71 6.97 12.83 2.22
CA ALA A 71 6.50 13.54 3.39
C ALA A 71 7.42 13.35 4.60
N THR A 72 7.17 14.13 5.64
CA THR A 72 7.80 14.00 6.97
C THR A 72 6.71 13.91 8.03
N VAL A 73 6.91 13.07 9.04
CA VAL A 73 6.02 13.00 10.20
C VAL A 73 6.19 14.26 11.05
N VAL A 74 5.13 15.04 11.22
CA VAL A 74 5.16 16.32 11.98
C VAL A 74 4.37 16.28 13.27
N ALA A 75 3.46 15.32 13.43
CA ALA A 75 2.81 15.04 14.71
C ALA A 75 2.27 13.60 14.72
N SER A 76 2.12 13.04 15.91
CA SER A 76 1.47 11.74 16.13
C SER A 76 0.51 11.85 17.30
N HIS A 77 -0.77 11.68 17.02
CA HIS A 77 -1.85 11.64 18.01
C HIS A 77 -2.64 10.35 17.81
N THR A 78 -2.26 9.28 18.51
CA THR A 78 -2.80 7.92 18.30
C THR A 78 -4.33 7.91 18.16
N PRO A 79 -4.88 7.30 17.09
CA PRO A 79 -4.20 6.50 16.07
C PRO A 79 -3.78 7.30 14.81
N LYS A 80 -3.88 8.63 14.84
CA LYS A 80 -3.63 9.51 13.69
C LYS A 80 -2.19 10.00 13.67
N ILE A 81 -1.61 9.99 12.48
CA ILE A 81 -0.29 10.53 12.19
C ILE A 81 -0.48 11.66 11.17
N TYR A 82 0.21 12.78 11.41
CA TYR A 82 0.16 13.95 10.56
C TYR A 82 1.46 14.03 9.76
N LEU A 83 1.31 14.08 8.45
CA LEU A 83 2.39 14.11 7.48
C LEU A 83 2.42 15.50 6.82
N MET A 84 3.61 16.05 6.67
CA MET A 84 3.86 17.27 5.89
C MET A 84 4.59 16.90 4.61
N PHE A 85 4.03 17.25 3.46
CA PHE A 85 4.64 17.00 2.16
C PHE A 85 5.86 17.89 1.93
N LYS A 86 6.89 17.33 1.29
CA LYS A 86 8.08 18.10 0.88
C LYS A 86 7.74 19.17 -0.16
N GLN A 87 6.73 18.92 -0.98
CA GLN A 87 6.24 19.84 -2.01
C GLN A 87 4.72 19.93 -1.95
N ALA A 88 4.17 21.08 -2.31
CA ALA A 88 2.73 21.26 -2.39
C ALA A 88 2.17 20.45 -3.58
N ILE A 89 1.05 19.77 -3.36
CA ILE A 89 0.39 18.93 -4.35
C ILE A 89 -0.80 19.66 -5.01
N PRO A 90 -1.05 19.47 -6.32
CA PRO A 90 -2.23 20.01 -6.99
C PRO A 90 -3.46 19.18 -6.62
N LEU A 91 -4.06 19.46 -5.46
CA LEU A 91 -5.15 18.68 -4.87
C LEU A 91 -6.33 18.40 -5.84
N PRO A 92 -6.84 19.36 -6.63
CA PRO A 92 -7.95 19.08 -7.55
C PRO A 92 -7.62 18.02 -8.61
N LYS A 93 -6.39 18.06 -9.16
CA LYS A 93 -5.91 17.09 -10.14
C LYS A 93 -5.80 15.71 -9.50
N LEU A 94 -5.21 15.66 -8.30
CA LEU A 94 -5.04 14.41 -7.58
C LEU A 94 -6.36 13.75 -7.22
N LEU A 95 -7.35 14.53 -6.76
CA LEU A 95 -8.70 14.02 -6.49
C LEU A 95 -9.40 13.54 -7.76
N ALA A 96 -9.24 14.25 -8.87
CA ALA A 96 -9.77 13.82 -10.14
C ALA A 96 -9.16 12.47 -10.57
N GLU A 97 -7.86 12.28 -10.36
CA GLU A 97 -7.16 11.00 -10.61
C GLU A 97 -7.61 9.89 -9.63
N GLN A 98 -7.81 10.19 -8.34
CA GLN A 98 -8.36 9.21 -7.39
C GLN A 98 -9.78 8.76 -7.78
N ARG A 99 -10.61 9.69 -8.28
CA ARG A 99 -11.98 9.41 -8.75
C ARG A 99 -12.00 8.68 -10.10
N ARG A 100 -11.05 9.01 -10.99
CA ARG A 100 -10.91 8.41 -12.32
C ARG A 100 -10.18 7.08 -12.31
N GLY A 101 -9.49 6.72 -11.21
CA GLY A 101 -8.81 5.44 -11.05
C GLY A 101 -9.67 4.37 -11.69
N ASN A 102 -9.17 3.84 -12.80
CA ASN A 102 -9.95 3.18 -13.84
C ASN A 102 -10.91 2.15 -13.26
N HIS A 103 -11.92 1.75 -14.03
CA HIS A 103 -12.85 0.67 -13.70
C HIS A 103 -12.16 -0.70 -13.45
N THR A 104 -10.84 -0.75 -13.37
CA THR A 104 -10.00 -1.84 -12.87
C THR A 104 -9.62 -1.59 -11.41
N LEU A 105 -9.82 -2.60 -10.57
CA LEU A 105 -9.65 -2.62 -9.12
C LEU A 105 -8.16 -2.50 -8.68
N GLU A 106 -7.46 -1.45 -9.08
CA GLU A 106 -6.07 -1.22 -8.72
C GLU A 106 -6.01 -0.62 -7.32
N SER A 107 -5.85 -1.48 -6.31
CA SER A 107 -5.39 -1.10 -4.96
C SER A 107 -3.87 -0.92 -4.97
N VAL A 108 -3.33 -0.21 -3.99
CA VAL A 108 -1.88 -0.11 -3.79
C VAL A 108 -1.25 -1.51 -3.74
N ARG A 109 -0.19 -1.70 -4.52
CA ARG A 109 0.55 -2.96 -4.62
C ARG A 109 1.81 -2.92 -3.76
N PHE A 110 2.09 -4.05 -3.12
CA PHE A 110 3.26 -4.30 -2.31
C PHE A 110 4.14 -5.30 -3.04
N ALA A 111 5.41 -4.94 -3.24
CA ALA A 111 6.37 -5.89 -3.77
C ALA A 111 6.55 -7.00 -2.73
N ALA A 112 6.29 -8.23 -3.14
CA ALA A 112 6.41 -9.37 -2.26
C ALA A 112 6.83 -10.59 -3.07
N THR A 113 8.07 -11.01 -2.87
CA THR A 113 8.68 -12.12 -3.60
C THR A 113 8.67 -13.38 -2.76
N GLY A 114 8.06 -14.45 -3.26
CA GLY A 114 8.03 -15.74 -2.60
C GLY A 114 7.30 -16.80 -3.41
N SER A 115 7.42 -18.06 -3.01
CA SER A 115 6.71 -19.16 -3.65
C SER A 115 5.21 -19.08 -3.38
N ALA A 116 4.40 -19.37 -4.40
CA ALA A 116 2.96 -19.61 -4.30
C ALA A 116 2.58 -20.84 -5.11
N ILE A 117 1.39 -21.38 -4.85
CA ILE A 117 0.85 -22.54 -5.57
C ILE A 117 -0.51 -22.16 -6.14
N LEU A 118 -0.69 -22.33 -7.45
CA LEU A 118 -2.00 -22.31 -8.09
C LEU A 118 -2.60 -23.71 -8.07
N TYR A 119 -3.90 -23.81 -7.84
CA TYR A 119 -4.65 -25.04 -8.03
C TYR A 119 -5.65 -24.84 -9.17
N ARG A 120 -5.45 -25.63 -10.23
CA ARG A 120 -6.32 -25.71 -11.41
C ARG A 120 -6.96 -27.09 -11.42
N ASP A 121 -8.28 -27.17 -11.27
CA ASP A 121 -9.00 -28.45 -11.18
C ASP A 121 -8.37 -29.42 -10.16
N GLY A 122 -7.86 -28.86 -9.06
CA GLY A 122 -7.16 -29.60 -8.00
C GLY A 122 -5.68 -29.93 -8.28
N GLN A 123 -5.17 -29.67 -9.48
CA GLN A 123 -3.76 -29.88 -9.83
C GLN A 123 -2.89 -28.68 -9.40
N PRO A 124 -1.82 -28.91 -8.61
CA PRO A 124 -0.94 -27.85 -8.16
C PRO A 124 0.05 -27.42 -9.26
N LEU A 125 0.15 -26.12 -9.49
CA LEU A 125 1.19 -25.48 -10.31
C LEU A 125 1.98 -24.51 -9.44
N SER A 126 3.30 -24.69 -9.42
CA SER A 126 4.20 -23.80 -8.68
C SER A 126 4.37 -22.48 -9.42
N CYS A 127 4.36 -21.37 -8.69
CA CYS A 127 4.58 -20.03 -9.22
C CYS A 127 5.33 -19.16 -8.22
N GLN A 128 5.80 -18.01 -8.68
CA GLN A 128 6.42 -17.00 -7.81
C GLN A 128 5.47 -15.82 -7.67
N LEU A 129 5.18 -15.40 -6.45
CA LEU A 129 4.55 -14.11 -6.18
C LEU A 129 5.53 -12.98 -6.54
N VAL A 130 5.03 -11.97 -7.23
CA VAL A 130 5.80 -10.77 -7.60
C VAL A 130 5.32 -9.57 -6.79
N ASP A 131 4.01 -9.35 -6.77
CA ASP A 131 3.37 -8.33 -5.94
C ASP A 131 1.93 -8.73 -5.57
N ILE A 132 1.40 -8.05 -4.56
CA ILE A 132 0.04 -8.28 -4.06
C ILE A 132 -0.63 -6.96 -3.67
N SER A 133 -1.95 -6.93 -3.79
CA SER A 133 -2.83 -5.86 -3.32
C SER A 133 -4.05 -6.47 -2.61
N LEU A 134 -4.99 -5.64 -2.15
CA LEU A 134 -6.24 -6.13 -1.56
C LEU A 134 -7.11 -6.91 -2.56
N PHE A 135 -7.00 -6.65 -3.87
CA PHE A 135 -7.90 -7.20 -4.88
C PHE A 135 -7.26 -8.27 -5.77
N GLY A 136 -5.97 -8.51 -5.64
CA GLY A 136 -5.28 -9.40 -6.56
C GLY A 136 -3.78 -9.44 -6.35
N ALA A 137 -3.13 -10.25 -7.16
CA ALA A 137 -1.69 -10.47 -7.14
C ALA A 137 -1.14 -10.51 -8.56
N ARG A 138 0.15 -10.17 -8.71
CA ARG A 138 0.92 -10.57 -9.89
C ARG A 138 1.79 -11.75 -9.51
N ILE A 139 1.78 -12.76 -10.36
CA ILE A 139 2.62 -13.95 -10.22
C ILE A 139 3.46 -14.15 -11.48
N ARG A 140 4.53 -14.91 -11.35
CA ARG A 140 5.34 -15.43 -12.44
C ARG A 140 5.16 -16.94 -12.53
N LEU A 141 4.91 -17.41 -13.74
CA LEU A 141 4.69 -18.81 -14.06
C LEU A 141 5.83 -19.31 -14.93
N GLU A 142 6.39 -20.48 -14.59
CA GLU A 142 7.35 -21.16 -15.48
C GLU A 142 6.64 -21.85 -16.65
N GLU A 143 5.41 -22.34 -16.41
CA GLU A 143 4.59 -23.00 -17.44
C GLU A 143 3.54 -22.05 -18.05
N SER A 144 3.36 -22.15 -19.36
CA SER A 144 2.49 -21.27 -20.14
C SER A 144 1.02 -21.71 -20.23
N ASN A 145 0.58 -22.75 -19.53
CA ASN A 145 -0.67 -23.47 -19.81
C ASN A 145 -1.96 -22.93 -19.13
N VAL A 146 -1.93 -21.75 -18.51
CA VAL A 146 -3.11 -21.14 -17.88
C VAL A 146 -3.72 -20.07 -18.80
N ALA A 147 -5.05 -20.11 -18.96
CA ALA A 147 -5.78 -19.24 -19.87
C ALA A 147 -6.26 -17.95 -19.17
N ALA A 148 -6.48 -16.89 -19.96
CA ALA A 148 -7.18 -15.71 -19.46
C ALA A 148 -8.63 -16.05 -19.08
N ASP A 149 -9.17 -15.34 -18.10
CA ASP A 149 -10.50 -15.53 -17.50
C ASP A 149 -10.75 -16.90 -16.86
N GLU A 150 -9.71 -17.71 -16.69
CA GLU A 150 -9.77 -18.98 -15.97
C GLU A 150 -9.88 -18.75 -14.45
N ALA A 151 -10.87 -19.40 -13.83
CA ALA A 151 -11.05 -19.40 -12.39
C ALA A 151 -10.18 -20.50 -11.75
N LEU A 152 -9.47 -20.14 -10.68
CA LEU A 152 -8.51 -21.01 -10.00
C LEU A 152 -8.44 -20.66 -8.51
N GLN A 153 -7.68 -21.45 -7.74
CA GLN A 153 -7.30 -21.08 -6.38
C GLN A 153 -5.81 -20.76 -6.31
N ILE A 154 -5.44 -19.74 -5.54
CA ILE A 154 -4.05 -19.43 -5.22
C ILE A 154 -3.81 -19.61 -3.72
N HIS A 155 -2.79 -20.37 -3.39
CA HIS A 155 -2.23 -20.50 -2.05
C HIS A 155 -0.93 -19.70 -1.97
N ILE A 156 -0.95 -18.65 -1.15
CA ILE A 156 0.22 -17.86 -0.78
C ILE A 156 0.52 -18.19 0.69
N PRO A 157 1.73 -18.64 1.05
CA PRO A 157 2.07 -18.96 2.43
C PRO A 157 1.72 -17.83 3.41
N ASP A 158 1.16 -18.22 4.56
CA ASP A 158 0.71 -17.34 5.65
C ASP A 158 -0.45 -16.39 5.29
N LEU A 159 -1.02 -16.56 4.10
CA LEU A 159 -2.26 -15.94 3.68
C LEU A 159 -3.34 -17.02 3.52
N LEU A 160 -4.62 -16.62 3.61
CA LEU A 160 -5.70 -17.56 3.29
C LEU A 160 -5.67 -17.86 1.79
N ILE A 161 -5.98 -19.11 1.43
CA ILE A 161 -6.21 -19.50 0.04
C ILE A 161 -7.29 -18.60 -0.57
N GLN A 162 -7.02 -18.05 -1.74
CA GLN A 162 -7.95 -17.16 -2.45
C GLN A 162 -8.46 -17.85 -3.71
N GLU A 163 -9.76 -17.78 -3.96
CA GLU A 163 -10.29 -17.97 -5.30
C GLU A 163 -9.95 -16.75 -6.14
N ALA A 164 -9.49 -16.97 -7.37
CA ALA A 164 -9.03 -15.91 -8.25
C ALA A 164 -9.33 -16.22 -9.72
N THR A 165 -9.27 -15.18 -10.54
CA THR A 165 -9.40 -15.28 -11.99
C THR A 165 -8.17 -14.65 -12.63
N ILE A 166 -7.59 -15.31 -13.63
CA ILE A 166 -6.53 -14.71 -14.45
C ILE A 166 -7.13 -13.60 -15.31
N ARG A 167 -6.57 -12.40 -15.23
CA ARG A 167 -7.05 -11.23 -15.98
C ARG A 167 -6.20 -10.90 -17.19
N TRP A 168 -4.90 -11.15 -17.09
CA TRP A 168 -3.96 -10.91 -18.17
C TRP A 168 -2.75 -11.80 -17.98
N LYS A 169 -2.01 -11.97 -19.07
CA LYS A 169 -0.74 -12.67 -19.12
C LYS A 169 0.19 -11.97 -20.08
N GLU A 170 1.42 -11.74 -19.65
CA GLU A 170 2.44 -11.02 -20.41
C GLU A 170 3.81 -11.47 -19.94
N ASP A 171 4.70 -11.87 -20.85
CA ASP A 171 6.11 -12.19 -20.57
C ASP A 171 6.37 -13.13 -19.37
N GLY A 172 5.53 -14.16 -19.21
CA GLY A 172 5.65 -15.13 -18.11
C GLY A 172 5.06 -14.66 -16.79
N ASP A 173 4.61 -13.40 -16.71
CA ASP A 173 3.82 -12.88 -15.60
C ASP A 173 2.31 -13.07 -15.90
N ALA A 174 1.52 -13.24 -14.85
CA ALA A 174 0.07 -13.26 -14.90
C ALA A 174 -0.52 -12.41 -13.78
N GLY A 175 -1.57 -11.66 -14.13
CA GLY A 175 -2.37 -10.88 -13.17
C GLY A 175 -3.56 -11.67 -12.69
N LEU A 176 -3.68 -11.85 -11.38
CA LEU A 176 -4.83 -12.46 -10.72
C LEU A 176 -5.73 -11.38 -10.12
N SER A 177 -7.03 -11.53 -10.31
CA SER A 177 -8.06 -10.83 -9.54
C SER A 177 -8.67 -11.81 -8.54
N PHE A 178 -8.64 -11.50 -7.25
CA PHE A 178 -9.33 -12.30 -6.26
C PHE A 178 -10.84 -12.18 -6.43
N ARG A 179 -11.57 -13.29 -6.24
CA ARG A 179 -13.04 -13.31 -6.24
C ARG A 179 -13.60 -12.44 -5.11
N HIS A 180 -12.96 -12.51 -3.95
CA HIS A 180 -13.23 -11.65 -2.80
C HIS A 180 -11.96 -10.90 -2.44
N SER A 181 -12.06 -9.61 -2.16
CA SER A 181 -10.91 -8.84 -1.69
C SER A 181 -10.40 -9.38 -0.35
N LEU A 182 -9.08 -9.36 -0.17
CA LEU A 182 -8.48 -9.58 1.14
C LEU A 182 -8.99 -8.55 2.15
N GLY A 183 -9.15 -8.96 3.40
CA GLY A 183 -9.41 -8.01 4.47
C GLY A 183 -8.19 -7.11 4.71
N TYR A 184 -8.41 -5.84 5.06
CA TYR A 184 -7.32 -4.90 5.40
C TYR A 184 -6.37 -5.51 6.45
N ASN A 185 -6.90 -5.97 7.58
CA ASN A 185 -6.10 -6.57 8.67
C ASN A 185 -5.45 -7.89 8.27
N GLN A 186 -5.93 -8.55 7.22
CA GLN A 186 -5.36 -9.80 6.73
C GLN A 186 -4.09 -9.51 5.92
N LEU A 187 -4.17 -8.58 4.96
CA LEU A 187 -3.00 -8.17 4.18
C LEU A 187 -1.98 -7.46 5.06
N GLU A 188 -2.40 -6.60 6.00
CA GLU A 188 -1.49 -5.92 6.94
C GLU A 188 -0.65 -6.91 7.75
N ARG A 189 -1.29 -7.90 8.39
CA ARG A 189 -0.57 -8.93 9.15
C ARG A 189 0.37 -9.76 8.27
N TRP A 190 -0.06 -10.07 7.05
CA TRP A 190 0.78 -10.82 6.13
C TRP A 190 2.03 -10.04 5.72
N LEU A 191 1.90 -8.73 5.46
CA LEU A 191 3.03 -7.84 5.14
C LEU A 191 4.03 -7.76 6.29
N ASP A 192 3.55 -7.72 7.53
CA ASP A 192 4.43 -7.76 8.72
C ASP A 192 5.26 -9.05 8.78
N ILE A 193 4.63 -10.21 8.55
CA ILE A 193 5.34 -11.50 8.48
C ILE A 193 6.40 -11.51 7.36
N GLN A 194 6.07 -10.96 6.18
CA GLN A 194 7.03 -10.89 5.08
C GLN A 194 8.20 -9.96 5.40
N HIS A 195 7.95 -8.84 6.08
CA HIS A 195 9.00 -7.94 6.52
C HIS A 195 9.97 -8.63 7.50
N ASP A 196 9.44 -9.28 8.53
CA ASP A 196 10.26 -9.98 9.54
C ASP A 196 11.14 -11.05 8.90
N ARG A 197 10.59 -11.82 7.96
CA ARG A 197 11.36 -12.81 7.18
C ARG A 197 12.45 -12.18 6.33
N ALA A 198 12.16 -11.06 5.67
CA ALA A 198 13.14 -10.35 4.86
C ALA A 198 14.29 -9.82 5.74
N VAL A 199 13.99 -9.33 6.94
CA VAL A 199 15.00 -8.91 7.93
C VAL A 199 15.86 -10.09 8.38
N MET A 200 15.26 -11.22 8.75
CA MET A 200 15.98 -12.44 9.18
C MET A 200 16.91 -12.98 8.09
N ARG A 201 16.45 -13.07 6.83
CA ARG A 201 17.30 -13.52 5.71
C ARG A 201 18.52 -12.63 5.49
N ARG A 202 18.38 -11.31 5.66
CA ARG A 202 19.51 -10.37 5.52
C ARG A 202 20.55 -10.53 6.64
N GLN A 203 20.14 -10.97 7.82
CA GLN A 203 21.03 -11.19 8.96
C GLN A 203 21.80 -12.52 8.86
N GLN A 204 21.21 -13.56 8.24
CA GLN A 204 21.87 -14.86 8.05
C GLN A 204 22.92 -14.90 6.93
N VAL A 205 22.93 -13.89 6.05
CA VAL A 205 23.89 -13.77 4.94
C VAL A 205 25.12 -12.91 5.31
N ARG A 206 25.18 -12.40 6.55
CA ARG A 206 26.33 -11.68 7.10
C ARG A 206 27.11 -12.56 8.05
#